data_AF-D9I2U9-F1
#
_entry.id   AF-D9I2U9-F1
#
_cell.length_a   1.000
_cell.length_b   1.000
_cell.length_c   1.000
_cell.angle_alpha   90.00
_cell.angle_beta   90.00
_cell.angle_gamma   90.00
#
_symmetry.space_group_name_H-M   'P 1'
#
loop_
_entity.id
_entity.type
_entity.pdbx_description
1 polymer ?
#
loop_
_entity_poly.entity_id
_entity_poly.type
_entity_poly.pdbx_seq_one_letter_code
_entity_poly.pdbx_strand_id
1 'polypeptide(L)'
;DALREDYRDRGGGLVVAHGDPAEELPRLADEHGAEAVFWNHDYTGLARERDRRVESALDDADIDHETFHDAVHHEPGAITTNDGDPYAVFSYFGKKWLDREKESSYPPPNGDALRAGDDDLPTSDDLGFDEPDATPPEAGTEAARDRLDSFCEAAIGEYETEREYPARAGTSRLSQDLKYGTIGIREVSERVAEAADRADGDDVRESIEAYREELAWREFYTQVLRYNPEVVTENYSSYENPIEWRESDDDLDDGISNRRRGQ
;
A
#
# COMPACT_ATOMS: atom_id res chain seq x y z
N ASP A 1 -16.77 3.61 -5.54
CA ASP A 1 -17.20 3.75 -6.94
C ASP A 1 -16.08 3.75 -7.98
N ALA A 2 -15.00 4.52 -7.81
CA ALA A 2 -13.93 4.70 -8.83
C ALA A 2 -13.49 3.42 -9.58
N LEU A 3 -13.09 2.35 -8.88
CA LEU A 3 -12.65 1.11 -9.54
C LEU A 3 -13.75 0.44 -10.39
N ARG A 4 -15.00 0.49 -9.93
CA ARG A 4 -16.15 -0.05 -10.65
C ARG A 4 -16.39 0.73 -11.94
N GLU A 5 -16.29 2.06 -11.89
CA GLU A 5 -16.38 2.92 -13.07
C GLU A 5 -15.24 2.65 -14.05
N ASP A 6 -14.02 2.48 -13.55
CA ASP A 6 -12.85 2.10 -14.36
C ASP A 6 -13.08 0.79 -15.14
N TYR A 7 -13.66 -0.24 -14.52
CA TYR A 7 -14.02 -1.48 -15.22
C TYR A 7 -15.14 -1.27 -16.24
N ARG A 8 -16.19 -0.51 -15.88
CA ARG A 8 -17.34 -0.24 -16.77
C ARG A 8 -16.95 0.54 -18.02
N ASP A 9 -16.07 1.53 -17.89
CA ASP A 9 -15.56 2.32 -19.02
C ASP A 9 -14.77 1.48 -20.03
N ARG A 10 -14.28 0.32 -19.58
CA ARG A 10 -13.56 -0.66 -20.40
C ARG A 10 -14.45 -1.84 -20.83
N GLY A 11 -15.75 -1.78 -20.57
CA GLY A 11 -16.73 -2.82 -20.95
C GLY A 11 -16.86 -3.99 -19.99
N GLY A 12 -16.23 -3.91 -18.81
CA GLY A 12 -16.32 -4.88 -17.73
C GLY A 12 -17.31 -4.50 -16.64
N GLY A 13 -17.17 -5.15 -15.47
CA GLY A 13 -17.80 -4.75 -14.23
C GLY A 13 -17.00 -5.23 -13.02
N LEU A 14 -17.45 -4.86 -11.82
CA LEU A 14 -16.85 -5.25 -10.56
C LEU A 14 -17.82 -6.13 -9.77
N VAL A 15 -17.45 -7.39 -9.58
CA VAL A 15 -18.17 -8.36 -8.74
C VAL A 15 -17.72 -8.18 -7.30
N VAL A 16 -18.68 -8.13 -6.37
CA VAL A 16 -18.41 -7.99 -4.93
C VAL A 16 -19.03 -9.18 -4.18
N ALA A 17 -18.17 -10.06 -3.68
CA ALA A 17 -18.58 -11.19 -2.86
C ALA A 17 -18.24 -10.96 -1.37
N HIS A 18 -19.09 -11.51 -0.50
CA HIS A 18 -18.93 -11.43 0.95
C HIS A 18 -18.89 -12.83 1.55
N GLY A 19 -17.73 -13.23 2.06
CA GLY A 19 -17.50 -14.56 2.60
C GLY A 19 -16.01 -14.82 2.83
N ASP A 20 -15.68 -16.08 3.11
CA ASP A 20 -14.28 -16.52 3.14
C ASP A 20 -13.75 -16.59 1.70
N PRO A 21 -12.65 -15.91 1.34
CA PRO A 21 -12.13 -15.94 -0.03
C PRO A 21 -11.76 -17.34 -0.51
N ALA A 22 -11.40 -18.27 0.40
CA ALA A 22 -11.12 -19.66 0.02
C ALA A 22 -12.39 -20.44 -0.37
N GLU A 23 -13.57 -19.95 0.00
CA GLU A 23 -14.86 -20.52 -0.41
C GLU A 23 -15.45 -19.75 -1.61
N GLU A 24 -15.35 -18.42 -1.59
CA GLU A 24 -15.96 -17.55 -2.60
C GLU A 24 -15.24 -17.57 -3.95
N LEU A 25 -13.90 -17.63 -3.99
CA LEU A 25 -13.17 -17.59 -5.25
C LEU A 25 -13.40 -18.83 -6.13
N PRO A 26 -13.33 -20.08 -5.61
CA PRO A 26 -13.72 -21.26 -6.40
C PRO A 26 -15.18 -21.20 -6.87
N ARG A 27 -16.10 -20.73 -6.01
CA ARG A 27 -17.52 -20.58 -6.34
C ARG A 27 -17.73 -19.60 -7.50
N LEU A 28 -17.09 -18.45 -7.45
CA LEU A 28 -17.16 -17.43 -8.50
C LEU A 28 -16.50 -17.91 -9.80
N ALA A 29 -15.40 -18.62 -9.71
CA ALA A 29 -14.72 -19.18 -10.87
C ALA A 29 -15.63 -20.20 -11.59
N ASP A 30 -16.29 -21.11 -10.87
CA ASP A 30 -17.29 -22.03 -11.46
C ASP A 30 -18.47 -21.26 -12.08
N GLU A 31 -19.03 -20.28 -11.35
CA GLU A 31 -20.16 -19.46 -11.80
C GLU A 31 -19.88 -18.73 -13.13
N HIS A 32 -18.67 -18.22 -13.30
CA HIS A 32 -18.27 -17.46 -14.48
C HIS A 32 -17.52 -18.30 -15.53
N GLY A 33 -17.26 -19.58 -15.26
CA GLY A 33 -16.43 -20.44 -16.09
C GLY A 33 -15.01 -19.88 -16.27
N ALA A 34 -14.43 -19.36 -15.19
CA ALA A 34 -13.06 -18.86 -15.16
C ALA A 34 -12.08 -20.04 -15.08
N GLU A 35 -11.05 -20.01 -15.91
CA GLU A 35 -10.00 -21.03 -15.94
C GLU A 35 -8.86 -20.70 -14.97
N ALA A 36 -8.71 -19.42 -14.60
CA ALA A 36 -7.65 -18.97 -13.72
C ALA A 36 -8.05 -17.77 -12.84
N VAL A 37 -7.41 -17.62 -11.68
CA VAL A 37 -7.53 -16.48 -10.77
C VAL A 37 -6.16 -15.81 -10.58
N PHE A 38 -6.13 -14.47 -10.65
CA PHE A 38 -4.90 -13.69 -10.54
C PHE A 38 -4.98 -12.66 -9.41
N TRP A 39 -3.89 -12.49 -8.63
CA TRP A 39 -3.81 -11.43 -7.62
C TRP A 39 -2.37 -10.97 -7.34
N ASN A 40 -2.24 -9.82 -6.68
CA ASN A 40 -0.93 -9.29 -6.29
C ASN A 40 -0.54 -9.77 -4.88
N HIS A 41 0.75 -9.98 -4.64
CA HIS A 41 1.29 -10.33 -3.34
C HIS A 41 0.98 -9.28 -2.27
N ASP A 42 0.60 -9.74 -1.09
CA ASP A 42 0.63 -8.97 0.15
C ASP A 42 1.64 -9.61 1.11
N TYR A 43 2.49 -8.78 1.70
CA TYR A 43 3.64 -9.22 2.49
C TYR A 43 3.32 -9.42 3.98
N THR A 44 2.10 -9.10 4.42
CA THR A 44 1.64 -9.31 5.80
C THR A 44 1.47 -10.80 6.13
N GLY A 45 1.60 -11.15 7.41
CA GLY A 45 1.39 -12.53 7.87
C GLY A 45 -0.03 -13.05 7.60
N LEU A 46 -1.04 -12.21 7.84
CA LEU A 46 -2.45 -12.55 7.63
C LEU A 46 -2.77 -12.81 6.15
N ALA A 47 -2.27 -11.95 5.24
CA ALA A 47 -2.54 -12.13 3.83
C ALA A 47 -1.85 -13.37 3.26
N ARG A 48 -0.62 -13.67 3.69
CA ARG A 48 0.05 -14.91 3.28
C ARG A 48 -0.70 -16.16 3.72
N GLU A 49 -1.32 -16.13 4.89
CA GLU A 49 -2.14 -17.25 5.35
C GLU A 49 -3.45 -17.37 4.58
N ARG A 50 -4.12 -16.23 4.33
CA ARG A 50 -5.30 -16.17 3.45
C ARG A 50 -4.96 -16.74 2.06
N ASP A 51 -3.87 -16.28 1.45
CA ASP A 51 -3.50 -16.64 0.09
C ASP A 51 -3.20 -18.14 0.00
N ARG A 52 -2.47 -18.75 0.95
CA ARG A 52 -2.28 -20.21 0.98
C ARG A 52 -3.59 -21.00 1.02
N ARG A 53 -4.57 -20.52 1.80
CA ARG A 53 -5.89 -21.17 1.89
C ARG A 53 -6.65 -21.05 0.58
N VAL A 54 -6.53 -19.90 -0.10
CA VAL A 54 -7.11 -19.66 -1.43
C VAL A 54 -6.43 -20.55 -2.48
N GLU A 55 -5.10 -20.57 -2.55
CA GLU A 55 -4.30 -21.42 -3.44
C GLU A 55 -4.73 -22.88 -3.32
N SER A 56 -4.77 -23.41 -2.09
CA SER A 56 -5.21 -24.79 -1.82
C SER A 56 -6.65 -25.05 -2.28
N ALA A 57 -7.56 -24.10 -2.11
CA ALA A 57 -8.96 -24.27 -2.49
C ALA A 57 -9.18 -24.19 -4.01
N LEU A 58 -8.38 -23.38 -4.72
CA LEU A 58 -8.38 -23.33 -6.18
C LEU A 58 -7.76 -24.59 -6.78
N ASP A 59 -6.66 -25.09 -6.20
CA ASP A 59 -6.04 -26.36 -6.58
C ASP A 59 -7.01 -27.54 -6.43
N ASP A 60 -7.73 -27.62 -5.29
CA ASP A 60 -8.74 -28.66 -5.03
C ASP A 60 -9.92 -28.60 -6.01
N ALA A 61 -10.14 -27.44 -6.64
CA ALA A 61 -11.18 -27.20 -7.63
C ALA A 61 -10.69 -27.26 -9.09
N ASP A 62 -9.42 -27.65 -9.33
CA ASP A 62 -8.78 -27.68 -10.65
C ASP A 62 -8.83 -26.30 -11.38
N ILE A 63 -8.67 -25.20 -10.64
CA ILE A 63 -8.62 -23.83 -11.18
C ILE A 63 -7.18 -23.31 -11.10
N ASP A 64 -6.63 -22.86 -12.23
CA ASP A 64 -5.28 -22.30 -12.27
C ASP A 64 -5.20 -21.00 -11.47
N HIS A 65 -4.02 -20.70 -10.95
CA HIS A 65 -3.81 -19.45 -10.22
C HIS A 65 -2.39 -18.93 -10.40
N GLU A 66 -2.27 -17.61 -10.49
CA GLU A 66 -0.98 -16.93 -10.60
C GLU A 66 -0.97 -15.66 -9.75
N THR A 67 0.20 -15.36 -9.20
CA THR A 67 0.37 -14.22 -8.31
C THR A 67 1.55 -13.34 -8.73
N PHE A 68 1.42 -12.04 -8.53
CA PHE A 68 2.39 -11.06 -9.01
C PHE A 68 2.87 -10.09 -7.95
N HIS A 69 4.12 -9.65 -8.12
CA HIS A 69 4.71 -8.59 -7.33
C HIS A 69 4.30 -7.20 -7.86
N ASP A 70 3.72 -6.35 -6.99
CA ASP A 70 3.27 -5.01 -7.41
C ASP A 70 3.36 -3.92 -6.34
N ALA A 71 3.08 -4.24 -5.08
CA ALA A 71 2.93 -3.24 -4.01
C ALA A 71 4.22 -2.51 -3.62
N VAL A 72 5.39 -3.04 -3.99
CA VAL A 72 6.74 -2.49 -3.72
C VAL A 72 7.59 -2.56 -4.99
N HIS A 73 8.73 -1.91 -5.05
CA HIS A 73 9.67 -2.02 -6.17
C HIS A 73 10.59 -3.22 -6.08
N HIS A 74 11.04 -3.54 -4.86
CA HIS A 74 11.95 -4.64 -4.61
C HIS A 74 11.30 -5.59 -3.62
N GLU A 75 11.04 -6.82 -4.06
CA GLU A 75 10.52 -7.84 -3.17
C GLU A 75 11.40 -7.99 -1.91
N PRO A 76 10.82 -8.24 -0.72
CA PRO A 76 11.60 -8.60 0.45
C PRO A 76 12.57 -9.74 0.14
N GLY A 77 13.86 -9.50 0.40
CA GLY A 77 14.94 -10.43 0.06
C GLY A 77 15.68 -10.12 -1.25
N ALA A 78 15.20 -9.17 -2.06
CA ALA A 78 15.93 -8.69 -3.24
C ALA A 78 17.10 -7.75 -2.87
N ILE A 79 17.03 -7.10 -1.70
CA ILE A 79 18.08 -6.23 -1.15
C ILE A 79 18.59 -6.82 0.18
N THR A 80 19.75 -7.46 0.12
CA THR A 80 20.33 -8.21 1.24
C THR A 80 21.77 -7.78 1.53
N THR A 81 22.28 -8.22 2.70
CA THR A 81 23.70 -8.17 3.04
C THR A 81 24.52 -9.05 2.10
N ASN A 82 25.86 -8.99 2.19
CA ASN A 82 26.72 -9.87 1.39
C ASN A 82 26.53 -11.36 1.74
N ASP A 83 26.03 -11.65 2.94
CA ASP A 83 25.76 -13.01 3.42
C ASP A 83 24.34 -13.50 3.03
N GLY A 84 23.54 -12.64 2.38
CA GLY A 84 22.19 -12.96 1.93
C GLY A 84 21.07 -12.65 2.94
N ASP A 85 21.41 -12.12 4.11
CA ASP A 85 20.44 -11.76 5.15
C ASP A 85 19.71 -10.44 4.83
N PRO A 86 18.45 -10.27 5.29
CA PRO A 86 17.77 -8.98 5.21
C PRO A 86 18.50 -7.94 6.07
N TYR A 87 18.54 -6.69 5.60
CA TYR A 87 19.07 -5.59 6.40
C TYR A 87 18.17 -5.29 7.60
N ALA A 88 18.79 -5.15 8.77
CA ALA A 88 18.13 -4.69 10.01
C ALA A 88 18.27 -3.18 10.26
N VAL A 89 19.13 -2.49 9.50
CA VAL A 89 19.38 -1.04 9.64
C VAL A 89 19.04 -0.35 8.33
N PHE A 90 18.16 0.65 8.41
CA PHE A 90 17.63 1.37 7.26
C PHE A 90 18.74 1.99 6.39
N SER A 91 19.73 2.68 6.96
CA SER A 91 20.72 3.41 6.17
C SER A 91 21.46 2.53 5.15
N TYR A 92 21.70 1.25 5.46
CA TYR A 92 22.30 0.31 4.51
C TYR A 92 21.29 -0.19 3.46
N PHE A 93 20.04 -0.43 3.86
CA PHE A 93 18.95 -0.80 2.95
C PHE A 93 18.64 0.35 2.00
N GLY A 94 18.33 1.54 2.52
CA GLY A 94 17.93 2.74 1.79
C GLY A 94 18.96 3.15 0.75
N LYS A 95 20.27 3.11 1.09
CA LYS A 95 21.32 3.36 0.10
C LYS A 95 21.24 2.40 -1.09
N LYS A 96 21.21 1.09 -0.83
CA LYS A 96 21.11 0.07 -1.90
C LYS A 96 19.78 0.16 -2.65
N TRP A 97 18.72 0.51 -1.96
CA TRP A 97 17.40 0.72 -2.55
C TRP A 97 17.45 1.88 -3.54
N LEU A 98 17.98 3.05 -3.15
CA LEU A 98 18.09 4.22 -4.02
C LEU A 98 18.96 3.94 -5.27
N ASP A 99 20.06 3.20 -5.10
CA ASP A 99 21.00 2.85 -6.18
C ASP A 99 20.42 1.84 -7.19
N ARG A 100 19.41 1.07 -6.81
CA ARG A 100 18.87 -0.01 -7.66
C ARG A 100 17.86 0.53 -8.67
N GLU A 101 17.93 0.01 -9.90
CA GLU A 101 16.99 0.34 -10.97
C GLU A 101 15.55 0.04 -10.55
N LYS A 102 14.63 0.89 -11.00
CA LYS A 102 13.19 0.77 -10.75
C LYS A 102 12.51 0.41 -12.05
N GLU A 103 11.66 -0.61 -12.02
CA GLU A 103 10.88 -1.00 -13.18
C GLU A 103 9.84 0.10 -13.49
N SER A 104 9.57 0.29 -14.78
CA SER A 104 8.53 1.20 -15.24
C SER A 104 7.13 0.68 -14.90
N SER A 105 6.16 1.60 -14.84
CA SER A 105 4.76 1.21 -14.65
C SER A 105 4.25 0.38 -15.84
N TYR A 106 3.30 -0.52 -15.57
CA TYR A 106 2.61 -1.25 -16.62
C TYR A 106 1.48 -0.41 -17.23
N PRO A 107 1.19 -0.55 -18.53
CA PRO A 107 0.01 0.06 -19.11
C PRO A 107 -1.27 -0.55 -18.48
N PRO A 108 -2.37 0.23 -18.41
CA PRO A 108 -3.64 -0.32 -17.97
C PRO A 108 -4.11 -1.45 -18.90
N PRO A 109 -4.89 -2.42 -18.39
CA PRO A 109 -5.38 -3.53 -19.19
C PRO A 109 -6.32 -3.04 -20.32
N ASN A 110 -6.29 -3.76 -21.44
CA ASN A 110 -7.22 -3.52 -22.55
C ASN A 110 -8.61 -4.05 -22.19
N GLY A 111 -9.66 -3.33 -22.58
CA GLY A 111 -11.06 -3.68 -22.25
C GLY A 111 -11.62 -4.90 -22.97
N ASP A 112 -11.00 -5.35 -24.07
CA ASP A 112 -11.53 -6.40 -24.94
C ASP A 112 -11.70 -7.77 -24.27
N ALA A 113 -11.06 -7.98 -23.12
CA ALA A 113 -11.11 -9.23 -22.35
C ALA A 113 -12.04 -9.16 -21.12
N LEU A 114 -12.66 -8.01 -20.85
CA LEU A 114 -13.50 -7.84 -19.68
C LEU A 114 -14.92 -8.35 -19.94
N ARG A 115 -15.50 -9.01 -18.94
CA ARG A 115 -16.90 -9.45 -18.96
C ARG A 115 -17.73 -8.60 -18.01
N ALA A 116 -18.99 -8.43 -18.35
CA ALA A 116 -19.96 -7.79 -17.47
C ALA A 116 -20.25 -8.70 -16.26
N GLY A 117 -20.33 -8.07 -15.09
CA GLY A 117 -20.66 -8.65 -13.79
C GLY A 117 -20.55 -7.50 -12.80
N ASP A 118 -21.68 -7.08 -12.24
CA ASP A 118 -21.76 -5.78 -11.58
C ASP A 118 -22.72 -5.87 -10.41
N ASP A 119 -22.16 -5.82 -9.22
CA ASP A 119 -22.93 -5.83 -7.98
C ASP A 119 -23.08 -4.41 -7.43
N ASP A 120 -24.13 -4.23 -6.64
CA ASP A 120 -24.24 -3.03 -5.82
C ASP A 120 -23.10 -3.02 -4.79
N LEU A 121 -22.41 -1.88 -4.69
CA LEU A 121 -21.38 -1.71 -3.68
C LEU A 121 -22.03 -1.52 -2.31
N PRO A 122 -21.55 -2.19 -1.26
CA PRO A 122 -22.06 -1.95 0.08
C PRO A 122 -21.75 -0.51 0.51
N THR A 123 -22.70 0.11 1.19
CA THR A 123 -22.50 1.40 1.86
C THR A 123 -21.74 1.21 3.17
N SER A 124 -21.24 2.30 3.77
CA SER A 124 -20.65 2.25 5.12
C SER A 124 -21.62 1.69 6.15
N ASP A 125 -22.90 2.05 6.05
CA ASP A 125 -23.97 1.55 6.91
C ASP A 125 -24.16 0.03 6.74
N ASP A 126 -24.13 -0.48 5.51
CA ASP A 126 -24.23 -1.93 5.23
C ASP A 126 -23.08 -2.71 5.86
N LEU A 127 -21.91 -2.07 5.97
CA LEU A 127 -20.70 -2.62 6.60
C LEU A 127 -20.67 -2.42 8.12
N GLY A 128 -21.68 -1.76 8.70
CA GLY A 128 -21.79 -1.52 10.14
C GLY A 128 -20.89 -0.41 10.67
N PHE A 129 -20.49 0.53 9.82
CA PHE A 129 -19.73 1.73 10.22
C PHE A 129 -20.64 2.95 10.30
N ASP A 130 -20.51 3.72 11.38
CA ASP A 130 -21.10 5.05 11.47
C ASP A 130 -20.44 6.03 10.47
N GLU A 131 -21.18 7.08 10.10
CA GLU A 131 -20.63 8.15 9.26
C GLU A 131 -19.45 8.84 9.98
N PRO A 132 -18.29 9.01 9.33
CA PRO A 132 -17.11 9.56 9.98
C PRO A 132 -17.29 11.05 10.30
N ASP A 133 -16.83 11.47 11.48
CA ASP A 133 -16.80 12.89 11.88
C ASP A 133 -15.92 13.76 10.97
N ALA A 134 -14.96 13.14 10.28
CA ALA A 134 -14.02 13.80 9.38
C ALA A 134 -14.24 13.35 7.93
N THR A 135 -14.05 14.27 6.99
CA THR A 135 -14.08 13.94 5.56
C THR A 135 -12.80 13.21 5.17
N PRO A 136 -12.86 11.92 4.77
CA PRO A 136 -11.68 11.23 4.26
C PRO A 136 -11.21 11.89 2.95
N PRO A 137 -9.91 11.87 2.65
CA PRO A 137 -9.46 12.37 1.37
C PRO A 137 -10.00 11.50 0.24
N GLU A 138 -10.35 12.13 -0.88
CA GLU A 138 -10.98 11.47 -2.01
C GLU A 138 -10.17 10.25 -2.49
N ALA A 139 -10.82 9.10 -2.57
CA ALA A 139 -10.20 7.83 -2.96
C ALA A 139 -10.39 7.57 -4.47
N GLY A 140 -9.45 6.83 -5.07
CA GLY A 140 -9.47 6.48 -6.48
C GLY A 140 -8.20 6.92 -7.20
N THR A 141 -7.95 6.31 -8.35
CA THR A 141 -6.72 6.49 -9.13
C THR A 141 -6.51 7.94 -9.57
N GLU A 142 -7.57 8.59 -10.07
CA GLU A 142 -7.49 9.98 -10.53
C GLU A 142 -7.21 10.93 -9.36
N ALA A 143 -7.94 10.81 -8.25
CA ALA A 143 -7.70 11.62 -7.05
C ALA A 143 -6.28 11.42 -6.47
N ALA A 144 -5.73 10.21 -6.56
CA ALA A 144 -4.35 9.93 -6.16
C ALA A 144 -3.33 10.58 -7.12
N ARG A 145 -3.58 10.54 -8.44
CA ARG A 145 -2.76 11.23 -9.45
C ARG A 145 -2.78 12.74 -9.26
N ASP A 146 -3.94 13.35 -9.03
CA ASP A 146 -4.06 14.78 -8.77
C ASP A 146 -3.26 15.22 -7.53
N ARG A 147 -3.28 14.40 -6.47
CA ARG A 147 -2.44 14.62 -5.28
C ARG A 147 -0.95 14.52 -5.59
N LEU A 148 -0.55 13.47 -6.32
CA LEU A 148 0.85 13.27 -6.72
C LEU A 148 1.35 14.42 -7.59
N ASP A 149 0.56 14.83 -8.59
CA ASP A 149 0.88 15.94 -9.48
C ASP A 149 1.02 17.24 -8.71
N SER A 150 0.04 17.57 -7.87
CA SER A 150 0.09 18.77 -7.02
C SER A 150 1.30 18.78 -6.10
N PHE A 151 1.67 17.62 -5.55
CA PHE A 151 2.86 17.46 -4.72
C PHE A 151 4.15 17.67 -5.52
N CYS A 152 4.27 17.00 -6.67
CA CYS A 152 5.45 17.06 -7.54
C CYS A 152 5.65 18.44 -8.21
N GLU A 153 4.59 19.22 -8.38
CA GLU A 153 4.65 20.57 -8.94
C GLU A 153 5.04 21.64 -7.92
N ALA A 154 4.78 21.41 -6.63
CA ALA A 154 4.98 22.40 -5.59
C ALA A 154 5.75 21.84 -4.38
N ALA A 155 5.07 21.10 -3.50
CA ALA A 155 5.58 20.78 -2.18
C ALA A 155 6.83 19.88 -2.16
N ILE A 156 7.09 19.09 -3.21
CA ILE A 156 8.26 18.21 -3.26
C ILE A 156 9.58 18.99 -3.20
N GLY A 157 9.62 20.22 -3.70
CA GLY A 157 10.84 21.04 -3.72
C GLY A 157 11.21 21.64 -2.36
N GLU A 158 10.28 21.62 -1.40
CA GLU A 158 10.49 22.08 -0.02
C GLU A 158 10.33 20.91 0.97
N TYR A 159 10.22 19.67 0.49
CA TYR A 159 9.84 18.51 1.29
C TYR A 159 10.73 18.31 2.53
N GLU A 160 12.06 18.42 2.37
CA GLU A 160 13.02 18.18 3.45
C GLU A 160 12.79 19.14 4.63
N THR A 161 12.51 20.41 4.34
CA THR A 161 12.35 21.45 5.36
C THR A 161 10.93 21.54 5.89
N GLU A 162 9.93 21.10 5.12
CA GLU A 162 8.51 21.30 5.44
C GLU A 162 7.85 20.07 6.10
N ARG A 163 8.36 18.85 5.87
CA ARG A 163 7.72 17.60 6.33
C ARG A 163 7.55 17.47 7.85
N GLU A 164 8.41 18.15 8.63
CA GLU A 164 8.38 18.08 10.09
C GLU A 164 7.34 19.01 10.74
N TYR A 165 6.73 19.90 9.95
CA TYR A 165 5.77 20.89 10.45
C TYR A 165 4.33 20.43 10.17
N PRO A 166 3.60 19.84 11.13
CA PRO A 166 2.28 19.24 10.90
C PRO A 166 1.20 20.24 10.45
N ALA A 167 1.37 21.51 10.77
CA ALA A 167 0.47 22.58 10.33
C ALA A 167 0.65 22.96 8.85
N ARG A 168 1.71 22.49 8.20
CA ARG A 168 2.05 22.83 6.82
C ARG A 168 1.67 21.69 5.88
N ALA A 169 1.29 22.04 4.66
CA ALA A 169 0.98 21.07 3.61
C ALA A 169 2.26 20.60 2.91
N GLY A 170 3.26 20.14 3.69
CA GLY A 170 4.60 19.80 3.21
C GLY A 170 4.79 18.35 2.77
N THR A 171 3.75 17.52 2.77
CA THR A 171 3.84 16.09 2.43
C THR A 171 2.90 15.72 1.28
N SER A 172 3.18 14.60 0.60
CA SER A 172 2.38 14.15 -0.56
C SER A 172 0.96 13.73 -0.22
N ARG A 173 0.70 13.34 1.04
CA ARG A 173 -0.57 12.78 1.50
C ARG A 173 -1.02 11.53 0.70
N LEU A 174 -0.07 10.82 0.08
CA LEU A 174 -0.32 9.58 -0.69
C LEU A 174 -0.32 8.30 0.16
N SER A 175 -0.23 8.40 1.49
CA SER A 175 -0.12 7.22 2.36
C SER A 175 -1.31 6.27 2.25
N GLN A 176 -2.54 6.81 2.16
CA GLN A 176 -3.73 5.99 1.93
C GLN A 176 -3.69 5.34 0.53
N ASP A 177 -3.20 6.06 -0.47
CA ASP A 177 -3.22 5.62 -1.85
C ASP A 177 -2.25 4.45 -2.06
N LEU A 178 -1.03 4.60 -1.53
CA LEU A 178 -0.02 3.55 -1.50
C LEU A 178 -0.40 2.36 -0.61
N LYS A 179 -1.29 2.54 0.36
CA LYS A 179 -1.81 1.46 1.20
C LYS A 179 -2.88 0.64 0.48
N TYR A 180 -3.77 1.30 -0.26
CA TYR A 180 -4.87 0.64 -0.97
C TYR A 180 -4.55 0.31 -2.43
N GLY A 181 -3.40 0.74 -2.95
CA GLY A 181 -3.01 0.51 -4.34
C GLY A 181 -3.85 1.32 -5.33
N THR A 182 -4.41 2.47 -4.91
CA THR A 182 -5.12 3.38 -5.84
C THR A 182 -4.14 4.06 -6.80
N ILE A 183 -2.85 4.08 -6.48
CA ILE A 183 -1.78 4.45 -7.41
C ILE A 183 -0.60 3.50 -7.26
N GLY A 184 0.02 3.12 -8.38
CA GLY A 184 1.17 2.23 -8.39
C GLY A 184 2.45 2.92 -7.90
N ILE A 185 3.26 2.21 -7.10
CA ILE A 185 4.54 2.75 -6.60
C ILE A 185 5.53 3.10 -7.72
N ARG A 186 5.45 2.37 -8.83
CA ARG A 186 6.23 2.61 -10.06
C ARG A 186 5.85 3.95 -10.69
N GLU A 187 4.55 4.21 -10.87
CA GLU A 187 4.04 5.48 -11.40
C GLU A 187 4.44 6.66 -10.49
N VAL A 188 4.33 6.50 -9.17
CA VAL A 188 4.81 7.51 -8.20
C VAL A 188 6.30 7.82 -8.41
N SER A 189 7.11 6.78 -8.61
CA SER A 189 8.57 6.96 -8.75
C SER A 189 8.97 7.58 -10.08
N GLU A 190 8.26 7.24 -11.16
CA GLU A 190 8.42 7.90 -12.46
C GLU A 190 8.10 9.39 -12.34
N ARG A 191 7.00 9.75 -11.71
CA ARG A 191 6.61 11.17 -11.55
C ARG A 191 7.57 11.96 -10.68
N VAL A 192 8.11 11.33 -9.63
CA VAL A 192 9.16 11.91 -8.79
C VAL A 192 10.47 12.07 -9.56
N ALA A 193 10.83 11.11 -10.41
CA ALA A 193 12.00 11.22 -11.27
C ALA A 193 11.86 12.37 -12.28
N GLU A 194 10.68 12.54 -12.89
CA GLU A 194 10.39 13.69 -13.75
C GLU A 194 10.48 15.03 -13.01
N ALA A 195 10.11 15.08 -11.73
CA ALA A 195 10.29 16.27 -10.91
C ALA A 195 11.78 16.53 -10.63
N ALA A 196 12.57 15.47 -10.39
CA ALA A 196 14.02 15.56 -10.22
C ALA A 196 14.73 16.09 -11.47
N ASP A 197 14.33 15.64 -12.66
CA ASP A 197 14.88 16.10 -13.94
C ASP A 197 14.61 17.60 -14.19
N ARG A 198 13.51 18.12 -13.64
CA ARG A 198 13.12 19.54 -13.71
C ARG A 198 13.66 20.39 -12.57
N ALA A 199 14.28 19.78 -11.57
CA ALA A 199 14.73 20.47 -10.37
C ALA A 199 15.82 21.52 -10.68
N ASP A 200 15.60 22.74 -10.19
CA ASP A 200 16.57 23.83 -10.24
C ASP A 200 17.07 24.15 -8.83
N GLY A 201 18.38 24.08 -8.62
CA GLY A 201 19.02 24.20 -7.32
C GLY A 201 19.22 22.88 -6.56
N ASP A 202 20.23 22.88 -5.68
CA ASP A 202 20.61 21.69 -4.92
C ASP A 202 19.63 21.38 -3.77
N ASP A 203 19.06 22.42 -3.13
CA ASP A 203 18.07 22.26 -2.05
C ASP A 203 16.79 21.52 -2.52
N VAL A 204 16.38 21.77 -3.78
CA VAL A 204 15.23 21.09 -4.40
C VAL A 204 15.56 19.62 -4.66
N ARG A 205 16.78 19.33 -5.13
CA ARG A 205 17.23 17.94 -5.35
C ARG A 205 17.32 17.18 -4.04
N GLU A 206 17.85 17.79 -2.98
CA GLU A 206 17.90 17.22 -1.64
C GLU A 206 16.49 16.90 -1.13
N SER A 207 15.53 17.82 -1.30
CA SER A 207 14.12 17.59 -0.93
C SER A 207 13.48 16.42 -1.70
N ILE A 208 13.80 16.26 -2.98
CA ILE A 208 13.32 15.13 -3.78
C ILE A 208 13.99 13.81 -3.35
N GLU A 209 15.29 13.81 -3.07
CA GLU A 209 16.02 12.64 -2.56
C GLU A 209 15.46 12.20 -1.19
N ALA A 210 15.20 13.16 -0.31
CA ALA A 210 14.53 12.93 0.96
C ALA A 210 13.16 12.28 0.80
N TYR A 211 12.34 12.71 -0.17
CA TYR A 211 11.07 12.04 -0.44
C TYR A 211 11.26 10.60 -0.97
N ARG A 212 12.28 10.36 -1.80
CA ARG A 212 12.62 9.00 -2.27
C ARG A 212 13.07 8.09 -1.12
N GLU A 213 13.74 8.63 -0.10
CA GLU A 213 14.08 7.88 1.11
C GLU A 213 12.83 7.42 1.88
N GLU A 214 11.76 8.22 1.91
CA GLU A 214 10.49 7.81 2.53
C GLU A 214 9.81 6.65 1.79
N LEU A 215 9.93 6.62 0.45
CA LEU A 215 9.49 5.45 -0.33
C LEU A 215 10.35 4.21 0.01
N ALA A 216 11.65 4.39 0.22
CA ALA A 216 12.53 3.32 0.68
C ALA A 216 12.17 2.87 2.12
N TRP A 217 11.80 3.78 3.01
CA TRP A 217 11.35 3.44 4.37
C TRP A 217 10.11 2.56 4.35
N ARG A 218 9.15 2.84 3.45
CA ARG A 218 7.98 1.99 3.23
C ARG A 218 8.39 0.56 2.90
N GLU A 219 9.33 0.36 1.97
CA GLU A 219 9.78 -0.98 1.58
C GLU A 219 10.67 -1.66 2.64
N PHE A 220 11.46 -0.88 3.37
CA PHE A 220 12.22 -1.39 4.51
C PHE A 220 11.29 -2.02 5.56
N TYR A 221 10.21 -1.33 5.94
CA TYR A 221 9.25 -1.89 6.90
C TYR A 221 8.44 -3.05 6.34
N THR A 222 8.13 -3.06 5.03
CA THR A 222 7.57 -4.26 4.36
C THR A 222 8.51 -5.46 4.49
N GLN A 223 9.81 -5.26 4.32
CA GLN A 223 10.81 -6.30 4.53
C GLN A 223 10.89 -6.75 6.00
N VAL A 224 10.96 -5.80 6.95
CA VAL A 224 10.98 -6.12 8.39
C VAL A 224 9.78 -6.98 8.76
N LEU A 225 8.57 -6.60 8.33
CA LEU A 225 7.35 -7.35 8.60
C LEU A 225 7.37 -8.74 7.95
N ARG A 226 7.87 -8.86 6.71
CA ARG A 226 7.93 -10.15 6.01
C ARG A 226 8.81 -11.17 6.72
N TYR A 227 9.94 -10.73 7.28
CA TYR A 227 10.92 -11.61 7.95
C TYR A 227 10.72 -11.75 9.46
N ASN A 228 9.95 -10.85 10.07
CA ASN A 228 9.66 -10.85 11.51
C ASN A 228 8.16 -10.62 11.71
N PRO A 229 7.28 -11.53 11.25
CA PRO A 229 5.82 -11.34 11.31
C PRO A 229 5.30 -11.12 12.74
N GLU A 230 6.02 -11.60 13.76
CA GLU A 230 5.71 -11.44 15.18
C GLU A 230 5.74 -9.98 15.66
N VAL A 231 6.38 -9.05 14.93
CA VAL A 231 6.45 -7.62 15.33
C VAL A 231 5.09 -6.92 15.42
N VAL A 232 4.05 -7.55 14.90
CA VAL A 232 2.66 -7.08 15.04
C VAL A 232 2.08 -7.31 16.44
N THR A 233 2.63 -8.26 17.21
CA THR A 233 2.16 -8.63 18.55
C THR A 233 3.26 -8.65 19.60
N GLU A 234 4.53 -8.64 19.19
CA GLU A 234 5.69 -8.81 20.05
C GLU A 234 6.73 -7.72 19.80
N ASN A 235 7.59 -7.48 20.80
CA ASN A 235 8.68 -6.52 20.66
C ASN A 235 9.72 -7.04 19.66
N TYR A 236 10.07 -6.22 18.67
CA TYR A 236 11.15 -6.55 17.72
C TYR A 236 12.50 -6.79 18.40
N SER A 237 12.79 -6.03 19.46
CA SER A 237 14.00 -6.16 20.26
C SER A 237 13.68 -6.73 21.64
N SER A 238 14.51 -7.65 22.12
CA SER A 238 14.48 -8.06 23.52
C SER A 238 15.07 -6.96 24.41
N TYR A 239 14.45 -6.73 25.55
CA TYR A 239 14.92 -5.77 26.56
C TYR A 239 15.44 -6.54 27.78
N GLU A 240 16.54 -6.09 28.39
CA GLU A 240 17.09 -6.70 29.60
C GLU A 240 16.10 -6.70 30.77
N ASN A 241 15.26 -5.67 30.85
CA ASN A 241 14.18 -5.56 31.83
C ASN A 241 12.85 -5.43 31.09
N PRO A 242 11.78 -6.09 31.55
CA PRO A 242 10.43 -5.87 31.01
C PRO A 242 10.05 -4.40 31.15
N ILE A 243 9.36 -3.85 30.13
CA ILE A 243 8.78 -2.52 30.24
C ILE A 243 7.53 -2.64 31.11
N GLU A 244 7.58 -2.08 32.32
CA GLU A 244 6.43 -1.99 33.23
C GLU A 244 5.51 -0.85 32.76
N TRP A 245 4.72 -1.12 31.71
CA TRP A 245 3.72 -0.18 31.22
C TRP A 245 2.69 0.12 32.30
N ARG A 246 2.31 1.39 32.43
CA ARG A 246 1.24 1.79 33.34
C ARG A 246 -0.11 1.35 32.77
N GLU A 247 -0.80 0.47 33.49
CA GLU A 247 -2.15 0.04 33.18
C GLU A 247 -3.15 0.95 33.92
N SER A 248 -3.76 1.90 33.20
CA SER A 248 -4.77 2.81 33.75
C SER A 248 -5.78 3.17 32.67
N ASP A 249 -7.00 2.64 32.77
CA ASP A 249 -8.09 2.89 31.82
C ASP A 249 -8.37 4.40 31.70
N ASP A 250 -8.35 5.14 32.82
CA ASP A 250 -8.54 6.59 32.83
C ASP A 250 -7.47 7.33 32.00
N ASP A 251 -6.21 6.91 32.05
CA ASP A 251 -5.13 7.59 31.31
C ASP A 251 -5.16 7.22 29.82
N LEU A 252 -5.62 6.01 29.50
CA LEU A 252 -5.85 5.58 28.12
C LEU A 252 -7.01 6.36 27.51
N ASP A 253 -8.13 6.48 28.24
CA ASP A 253 -9.31 7.22 27.81
C ASP A 253 -9.02 8.72 27.68
N ASP A 254 -8.28 9.33 28.61
CA ASP A 254 -7.85 10.72 28.52
C ASP A 254 -6.86 10.94 27.37
N GLY A 255 -5.92 10.02 27.15
CA GLY A 255 -4.96 10.05 26.05
C GLY A 255 -5.59 9.88 24.66
N ILE A 256 -6.67 9.10 24.57
CA ILE A 256 -7.47 8.94 23.34
C ILE A 256 -8.39 10.16 23.15
N SER A 257 -9.00 10.67 24.22
CA SER A 257 -9.91 11.82 24.18
C SER A 257 -9.21 13.14 23.86
N ASN A 258 -7.99 13.35 24.37
CA ASN A 258 -7.18 14.53 24.02
C ASN A 258 -6.71 14.49 22.56
N ARG A 259 -6.50 13.31 21.97
CA ARG A 259 -6.24 13.17 20.52
C ARG A 259 -7.45 13.56 19.67
N ARG A 260 -8.68 13.30 20.13
CA ARG A 260 -9.91 13.71 19.42
C ARG A 260 -10.19 15.21 19.48
N ARG A 261 -9.75 15.92 20.52
CA ARG A 261 -9.97 17.37 20.70
C ARG A 261 -8.91 18.26 20.03
N GLY A 262 -7.87 17.68 19.45
CA GLY A 262 -6.76 18.38 18.83
C GLY A 262 -6.85 18.58 17.31
N GLN A 263 -8.00 18.30 16.68
CA GLN A 263 -8.28 18.68 15.29
C GLN A 263 -8.77 20.12 15.18
#